data_AF-A0AAE8QIU4-F1
#
_entry.id   AF-A0AAE8QIU4-F1
#
_cell.length_a   1.000
_cell.length_b   1.000
_cell.length_c   1.000
_cell.angle_alpha   90.00
_cell.angle_beta   90.00
_cell.angle_gamma   90.00
#
_symmetry.space_group_name_H-M   'P 1'
#
loop_
_entity.id
_entity.type
_entity.pdbx_description
1 polymer ?
#
loop_
_entity_poly.entity_id
_entity_poly.type
_entity_poly.pdbx_seq_one_letter_code
_entity_poly.pdbx_strand_id
1 'polypeptide(L)'
;MTKCFVGVSVRRTGGKHMQVNFEELKTLVEAGDKSAFVQHIFKSLEKGDVLTAATANAAIKSELDSEKDKHYNTALETWKSNHLQGLIDEEVSKRNPQETPEQKRIRELEEKLQQNEQKEQRAALRESAIKYMTEKGYDAKFATKYADKFLASDETATNTFLDEFKTDFDAFVQASVEERMKGSARNPGGGSHTEGNEPSYGSKLAQGTEVTQQAEEAQGHYFK
;
A
#
# COMPACT_ATOMS: atom_id res chain seq x y z
N MET A 1 -72.69 73.53 -29.03
CA MET A 1 -73.41 72.24 -28.87
C MET A 1 -72.37 71.18 -28.53
N THR A 2 -72.06 70.97 -27.25
CA THR A 2 -72.72 70.02 -26.34
C THR A 2 -72.49 68.55 -26.76
N LYS A 3 -71.64 67.85 -25.97
CA LYS A 3 -71.62 66.42 -25.58
C LYS A 3 -71.89 65.36 -26.69
N CYS A 4 -71.07 64.31 -26.87
CA CYS A 4 -70.91 63.22 -25.92
C CYS A 4 -69.66 62.36 -26.18
N PHE A 5 -69.00 62.09 -25.08
CA PHE A 5 -67.99 61.09 -24.77
C PHE A 5 -68.42 59.66 -25.15
N VAL A 6 -67.60 58.90 -25.89
CA VAL A 6 -67.51 57.43 -25.73
C VAL A 6 -66.07 56.96 -25.98
N GLY A 7 -65.17 57.32 -25.06
CA GLY A 7 -63.93 56.56 -24.88
C GLY A 7 -64.30 55.19 -24.30
N VAL A 8 -64.15 54.11 -25.07
CA VAL A 8 -64.33 52.75 -24.55
C VAL A 8 -63.08 52.36 -23.78
N SER A 9 -63.05 52.74 -22.49
CA SER A 9 -62.15 52.12 -21.52
C SER A 9 -62.69 50.72 -21.23
N VAL A 10 -62.03 49.68 -21.74
CA VAL A 10 -62.27 48.30 -21.30
C VAL A 10 -61.85 48.21 -19.83
N ARG A 11 -62.83 48.36 -18.93
CA ARG A 11 -62.64 48.15 -17.49
C ARG A 11 -62.63 46.66 -17.22
N ARG A 12 -61.45 46.10 -16.95
CA ARG A 12 -61.33 44.96 -16.03
C ARG A 12 -61.16 45.50 -14.62
N THR A 13 -61.96 44.98 -13.72
CA THR A 13 -62.02 45.35 -12.30
C THR A 13 -60.71 44.99 -11.60
N GLY A 14 -59.99 46.00 -11.11
CA GLY A 14 -58.93 45.89 -10.11
C GLY A 14 -57.50 45.82 -10.63
N GLY A 15 -56.74 46.91 -10.47
CA GLY A 15 -55.27 46.91 -10.42
C GLY A 15 -54.52 47.21 -11.74
N LYS A 16 -53.89 48.40 -11.78
CA LYS A 16 -52.89 48.95 -12.74
C LYS A 16 -53.20 48.83 -14.25
N HIS A 17 -53.06 49.98 -14.92
CA HIS A 17 -53.53 50.20 -16.28
C HIS A 17 -52.48 49.77 -17.30
N MET A 18 -52.81 48.80 -18.15
CA MET A 18 -52.05 48.47 -19.35
C MET A 18 -51.80 49.75 -20.18
N GLN A 19 -50.58 50.26 -20.19
CA GLN A 19 -50.19 51.45 -20.95
C GLN A 19 -49.87 51.05 -22.39
N VAL A 20 -50.91 50.76 -23.15
CA VAL A 20 -50.78 50.51 -24.59
C VAL A 20 -50.93 51.83 -25.34
N ASN A 21 -49.87 52.26 -26.03
CA ASN A 21 -49.94 53.39 -26.95
C ASN A 21 -50.58 52.93 -28.28
N PHE A 22 -51.88 53.12 -28.41
CA PHE A 22 -52.67 52.67 -29.56
C PHE A 22 -52.30 53.37 -30.88
N GLU A 23 -51.81 54.61 -30.83
CA GLU A 23 -51.40 55.33 -32.04
C GLU A 23 -50.10 54.74 -32.62
N GLU A 24 -49.13 54.44 -31.76
CA GLU A 24 -47.90 53.76 -32.17
C GLU A 24 -48.19 52.35 -32.72
N LEU A 25 -49.06 51.58 -32.05
CA LEU A 25 -49.45 50.26 -32.56
C LEU A 25 -50.11 50.33 -33.94
N LYS A 26 -50.98 51.33 -34.16
CA LYS A 26 -51.63 51.53 -35.46
C LYS A 26 -50.59 51.81 -36.56
N THR A 27 -49.62 52.69 -36.28
CA THR A 27 -48.55 52.99 -37.24
C THR A 27 -47.65 51.77 -37.52
N LEU A 28 -47.38 50.93 -36.53
CA LEU A 28 -46.57 49.71 -36.68
C LEU A 28 -47.29 48.62 -37.48
N VAL A 29 -48.61 48.49 -37.30
CA VAL A 29 -49.45 47.58 -38.09
C VAL A 29 -49.53 48.04 -39.54
N GLU A 30 -49.69 49.34 -39.78
CA GLU A 30 -49.72 49.94 -41.12
C GLU A 30 -48.37 49.85 -41.84
N ALA A 31 -47.26 49.95 -41.09
CA ALA A 31 -45.90 49.76 -41.62
C ALA A 31 -45.57 48.29 -41.97
N GLY A 32 -46.39 47.32 -41.52
CA GLY A 32 -46.20 45.89 -41.82
C GLY A 32 -45.00 45.23 -41.13
N ASP A 33 -44.31 45.93 -40.21
CA ASP A 33 -43.16 45.40 -39.48
C ASP A 33 -43.62 44.54 -38.30
N LYS A 34 -43.65 43.23 -38.53
CA LYS A 34 -44.04 42.22 -37.54
C LYS A 34 -43.10 42.20 -36.34
N SER A 35 -41.82 42.50 -36.51
CA SER A 35 -40.83 42.43 -35.43
C SER A 35 -41.02 43.58 -34.45
N ALA A 36 -41.12 44.80 -34.97
CA ALA A 36 -41.34 45.99 -34.17
C ALA A 36 -42.69 45.96 -33.43
N PHE A 37 -43.74 45.46 -34.08
CA PHE A 37 -45.05 45.26 -33.48
C PHE A 37 -45.01 44.28 -32.29
N VAL A 38 -44.37 43.13 -32.46
CA VAL A 38 -44.25 42.11 -31.39
C VAL A 38 -43.43 42.65 -30.21
N GLN A 39 -42.34 43.38 -30.47
CA GLN A 39 -41.56 44.01 -29.39
C GLN A 39 -42.34 45.07 -28.63
N HIS A 40 -43.18 45.85 -29.31
CA HIS A 40 -44.05 46.85 -28.65
C HIS A 40 -45.02 46.17 -27.68
N ILE A 41 -45.68 45.10 -28.13
CA ILE A 41 -46.57 44.30 -27.28
C ILE A 41 -45.82 43.74 -26.06
N PHE A 42 -44.62 43.17 -26.25
CA PHE A 42 -43.84 42.63 -25.13
C PHE A 42 -43.39 43.69 -24.13
N LYS A 43 -43.09 44.91 -24.59
CA LYS A 43 -42.73 46.04 -23.72
C LYS A 43 -43.92 46.55 -22.91
N SER A 44 -45.13 46.44 -23.45
CA SER A 44 -46.38 46.85 -22.78
C SER A 44 -46.93 45.81 -21.78
N LEU A 45 -46.39 44.59 -21.74
CA LEU A 45 -46.82 43.57 -20.78
C LEU A 45 -46.40 43.91 -19.35
N GLU A 46 -47.36 43.83 -18.41
CA GLU A 46 -47.06 43.94 -16.98
C GLU A 46 -46.73 42.58 -16.37
N LYS A 47 -46.04 42.57 -15.21
CA LYS A 47 -45.69 41.33 -14.48
C LYS A 47 -46.91 40.46 -14.15
N GLY A 48 -48.08 41.07 -13.96
CA GLY A 48 -49.34 40.35 -13.67
C GLY A 48 -49.90 39.59 -14.87
N ASP A 49 -49.62 40.04 -16.10
CA ASP A 49 -50.14 39.43 -17.32
C ASP A 49 -49.48 38.08 -17.61
N VAL A 50 -48.18 37.97 -17.31
CA VAL A 50 -47.41 36.72 -17.43
C VAL A 50 -47.96 35.65 -16.49
N LEU A 51 -48.28 36.02 -15.26
CA LEU A 51 -48.89 35.12 -14.28
C LEU A 51 -50.28 34.67 -14.74
N THR A 52 -51.09 35.59 -15.26
CA THR A 52 -52.42 35.30 -15.78
C THR A 52 -52.36 34.35 -16.98
N ALA A 53 -51.42 34.58 -17.91
CA ALA A 53 -51.18 33.70 -19.06
C ALA A 53 -50.73 32.30 -18.64
N ALA A 54 -49.86 32.19 -17.63
CA ALA A 54 -49.44 30.91 -17.06
C ALA A 54 -50.59 30.14 -16.39
N THR A 55 -51.51 30.84 -15.72
CA THR A 55 -52.69 30.18 -15.12
C THR A 55 -53.72 29.72 -16.15
N ALA A 56 -53.84 30.43 -17.27
CA ALA A 56 -54.85 30.14 -18.29
C ALA A 56 -54.40 29.11 -19.34
N ASN A 57 -53.09 28.96 -19.58
CA ASN A 57 -52.55 28.09 -20.62
C ASN A 57 -51.51 27.10 -20.04
N ALA A 58 -51.82 25.80 -20.14
CA ALA A 58 -50.98 24.73 -19.60
C ALA A 58 -49.59 24.63 -20.27
N ALA A 59 -49.49 24.93 -21.57
CA ALA A 59 -48.21 24.90 -22.28
C ALA A 59 -47.27 26.02 -21.77
N ILE A 60 -47.80 27.24 -21.61
CA ILE A 60 -47.03 28.37 -21.06
C ILE A 60 -46.58 28.09 -19.63
N LYS A 61 -47.45 27.48 -18.82
CA LYS A 61 -47.10 27.05 -17.46
C LYS A 61 -45.95 26.06 -17.44
N SER A 62 -46.04 25.01 -18.27
CA SER A 62 -45.03 23.95 -18.35
C SER A 62 -43.65 24.48 -18.74
N GLU A 63 -43.60 25.40 -19.71
CA GLU A 63 -42.34 26.05 -20.12
C GLU A 63 -41.75 26.91 -19.01
N LEU A 64 -42.58 27.72 -18.34
CA LEU A 64 -42.14 28.55 -17.21
C LEU A 64 -41.63 27.71 -16.03
N ASP A 65 -42.30 26.62 -15.70
CA ASP A 65 -41.85 25.72 -14.64
C ASP A 65 -40.57 24.98 -15.05
N SER A 66 -40.41 24.57 -16.32
CA SER A 66 -39.15 23.97 -16.81
C SER A 66 -37.96 24.93 -16.72
N GLU A 67 -38.12 26.19 -17.12
CA GLU A 67 -37.06 27.20 -17.00
C GLU A 67 -36.73 27.48 -15.53
N LYS A 68 -37.74 27.57 -14.67
CA LYS A 68 -37.53 27.71 -13.22
C LYS A 68 -36.75 26.52 -12.67
N ASP A 69 -37.12 25.30 -13.02
CA ASP A 69 -36.43 24.09 -12.56
C ASP A 69 -34.98 24.04 -13.06
N LYS A 70 -34.70 24.45 -14.31
CA LYS A 70 -33.31 24.57 -14.81
C LYS A 70 -32.50 25.57 -13.98
N HIS A 71 -33.07 26.74 -13.70
CA HIS A 71 -32.40 27.76 -12.90
C HIS A 71 -32.20 27.33 -11.45
N TYR A 72 -33.20 26.68 -10.85
CA TYR A 72 -33.09 26.12 -9.50
C TYR A 72 -32.04 25.03 -9.44
N ASN A 73 -32.03 24.09 -10.38
CA ASN A 73 -31.01 23.04 -10.45
C ASN A 73 -29.62 23.63 -10.63
N THR A 74 -29.44 24.60 -11.53
CA THR A 74 -28.15 25.26 -11.76
C THR A 74 -27.68 26.02 -10.51
N ALA A 75 -28.60 26.74 -9.84
CA ALA A 75 -28.30 27.47 -8.62
C ALA A 75 -27.94 26.51 -7.47
N LEU A 76 -28.65 25.38 -7.36
CA LEU A 76 -28.34 24.34 -6.38
C LEU A 76 -26.99 23.70 -6.65
N GLU A 77 -26.68 23.32 -7.90
CA GLU A 77 -25.37 22.75 -8.26
C GLU A 77 -24.23 23.75 -8.05
N THR A 78 -24.44 25.02 -8.40
CA THR A 78 -23.46 26.09 -8.14
C THR A 78 -23.24 26.29 -6.64
N TRP A 79 -24.33 26.31 -5.86
CA TRP A 79 -24.24 26.42 -4.41
C TRP A 79 -23.51 25.23 -3.81
N LYS A 80 -23.85 24.01 -4.25
CA LYS A 80 -23.20 22.76 -3.82
C LYS A 80 -21.71 22.80 -4.12
N SER A 81 -21.33 23.11 -5.36
CA SER A 81 -19.92 23.19 -5.76
C SER A 81 -19.14 24.22 -4.96
N ASN A 82 -19.75 25.36 -4.62
CA ASN A 82 -19.06 26.45 -3.93
C ASN A 82 -19.03 26.31 -2.41
N HIS A 83 -20.01 25.63 -1.81
CA HIS A 83 -20.18 25.61 -0.35
C HIS A 83 -20.05 24.23 0.29
N LEU A 84 -20.36 23.13 -0.42
CA LEU A 84 -20.28 21.79 0.20
C LEU A 84 -18.86 21.44 0.61
N GLN A 85 -17.86 21.76 -0.21
CA GLN A 85 -16.47 21.47 0.14
C GLN A 85 -16.06 22.21 1.43
N GLY A 86 -16.41 23.49 1.55
CA GLY A 86 -16.14 24.27 2.77
C GLY A 86 -16.86 23.71 4.01
N LEU A 87 -18.13 23.33 3.90
CA LEU A 87 -18.88 22.74 5.01
C LEU A 87 -18.36 21.34 5.40
N ILE A 88 -17.96 20.54 4.42
CA ILE A 88 -17.31 19.25 4.64
C ILE A 88 -15.97 19.47 5.33
N ASP A 89 -15.15 20.39 4.85
CA ASP A 89 -13.85 20.68 5.44
C ASP A 89 -13.98 21.27 6.85
N GLU A 90 -14.99 22.09 7.13
CA GLU A 90 -15.30 22.60 8.47
C GLU A 90 -15.76 21.48 9.42
N GLU A 91 -16.65 20.59 8.97
CA GLU A 91 -17.14 19.48 9.80
C GLU A 91 -16.07 18.41 10.00
N VAL A 92 -15.28 18.12 8.95
CA VAL A 92 -14.08 17.29 9.03
C VAL A 92 -13.07 17.96 9.95
N SER A 93 -12.85 19.28 9.90
CA SER A 93 -11.96 19.99 10.83
C SER A 93 -12.50 20.06 12.26
N LYS A 94 -13.82 20.03 12.48
CA LYS A 94 -14.42 19.96 13.83
C LYS A 94 -14.30 18.56 14.43
N ARG A 95 -14.44 17.52 13.61
CA ARG A 95 -14.38 16.11 14.04
C ARG A 95 -12.95 15.54 14.04
N ASN A 96 -12.14 16.01 13.11
CA ASN A 96 -10.72 15.75 12.89
C ASN A 96 -10.03 17.11 12.72
N PRO A 97 -9.83 17.89 13.81
CA PRO A 97 -8.91 19.02 13.73
C PRO A 97 -7.61 18.49 13.15
N GLN A 98 -7.16 19.08 12.03
CA GLN A 98 -5.87 18.72 11.41
C GLN A 98 -4.84 18.56 12.52
N GLU A 99 -4.06 17.47 12.46
CA GLU A 99 -3.03 17.13 13.45
C GLU A 99 -2.41 18.41 14.01
N THR A 100 -2.76 18.75 15.25
CA THR A 100 -2.10 19.85 15.95
C THR A 100 -0.59 19.60 15.89
N PRO A 101 0.29 20.62 16.01
CA PRO A 101 1.74 20.39 16.11
C PRO A 101 2.08 19.33 17.18
N GLU A 102 1.22 19.18 18.18
CA GLU A 102 1.26 18.11 19.18
C GLU A 102 0.90 16.73 18.63
N GLN A 103 -0.16 16.57 17.84
CA GLN A 103 -0.50 15.29 17.18
C GLN A 103 0.52 14.88 16.11
N LYS A 104 1.07 15.83 15.34
CA LYS A 104 2.18 15.54 14.43
C LYS A 104 3.43 15.06 15.19
N ARG A 105 3.71 15.70 16.34
CA ARG A 105 4.77 15.27 17.25
C ARG A 105 4.47 13.89 17.85
N ILE A 106 3.22 13.58 18.19
CA ILE A 106 2.81 12.26 18.68
C ILE A 106 3.01 11.22 17.58
N ARG A 107 2.58 11.47 16.33
CA ARG A 107 2.82 10.56 15.21
C ARG A 107 4.31 10.32 14.94
N GLU A 108 5.12 11.38 14.96
CA GLU A 108 6.58 11.25 14.84
C GLU A 108 7.19 10.50 16.03
N LEU A 109 6.65 10.65 17.24
CA LEU A 109 7.08 9.90 18.43
C LEU A 109 6.65 8.44 18.36
N GLU A 110 5.42 8.15 17.91
CA GLU A 110 4.90 6.80 17.69
C GLU A 110 5.71 6.09 16.60
N GLU A 111 6.01 6.76 15.49
CA GLU A 111 6.85 6.20 14.42
C GLU A 111 8.28 5.94 14.93
N LYS A 112 8.85 6.85 15.72
CA LYS A 112 10.16 6.63 16.38
C LYS A 112 10.12 5.48 17.38
N LEU A 113 9.04 5.35 18.16
CA LEU A 113 8.86 4.26 19.10
C LEU A 113 8.73 2.94 18.37
N GLN A 114 7.89 2.84 17.34
CA GLN A 114 7.76 1.64 16.51
C GLN A 114 9.09 1.26 15.86
N GLN A 115 9.85 2.23 15.33
CA GLN A 115 11.18 1.95 14.78
C GLN A 115 12.17 1.49 15.85
N ASN A 116 12.10 2.03 17.06
CA ASN A 116 12.94 1.60 18.17
C ASN A 116 12.56 0.21 18.68
N GLU A 117 11.27 -0.08 18.86
CA GLU A 117 10.76 -1.40 19.22
C GLU A 117 11.18 -2.45 18.18
N GLN A 118 11.07 -2.14 16.88
CA GLN A 118 11.55 -3.03 15.82
C GLN A 118 13.07 -3.26 15.89
N LYS A 119 13.86 -2.21 16.20
CA LYS A 119 15.31 -2.35 16.37
C LYS A 119 15.65 -3.17 17.61
N GLU A 120 14.95 -2.98 18.72
CA GLU A 120 15.13 -3.72 19.96
C GLU A 120 14.75 -5.20 19.78
N GLN A 121 13.59 -5.48 19.18
CA GLN A 121 13.19 -6.84 18.83
C GLN A 121 14.23 -7.50 17.93
N ARG A 122 14.71 -6.79 16.91
CA ARG A 122 15.75 -7.31 16.01
C ARG A 122 17.08 -7.53 16.73
N ALA A 123 17.46 -6.66 17.66
CA ALA A 123 18.66 -6.81 18.47
C ALA A 123 18.54 -8.02 19.42
N ALA A 124 17.40 -8.19 20.07
CA ALA A 124 17.12 -9.34 20.93
C ALA A 124 17.17 -10.67 20.15
N LEU A 125 16.55 -10.71 18.97
CA LEU A 125 16.62 -11.88 18.07
C LEU A 125 18.05 -12.13 17.58
N ARG A 126 18.82 -11.07 17.29
CA ARG A 126 20.24 -11.21 16.92
C ARG A 126 21.04 -11.83 18.06
N GLU A 127 20.85 -11.37 19.27
CA GLU A 127 21.55 -11.89 20.45
C GLU A 127 21.19 -13.36 20.71
N SER A 128 19.91 -13.73 20.60
CA SER A 128 19.50 -15.14 20.75
C SER A 128 20.08 -16.00 19.63
N ALA A 129 20.06 -15.54 18.38
CA ALA A 129 20.68 -16.23 17.26
C ALA A 129 22.20 -16.41 17.43
N ILE A 130 22.93 -15.39 17.92
CA ILE A 130 24.37 -15.50 18.19
C ILE A 130 24.63 -16.52 19.31
N LYS A 131 23.83 -16.52 20.38
CA LYS A 131 23.95 -17.52 21.46
C LYS A 131 23.71 -18.92 20.91
N TYR A 132 22.64 -19.12 20.15
CA TYR A 132 22.32 -20.40 19.52
C TYR A 132 23.43 -20.90 18.58
N MET A 133 23.97 -20.02 17.74
CA MET A 133 25.11 -20.37 16.87
C MET A 133 26.35 -20.74 17.68
N THR A 134 26.63 -20.02 18.76
CA THR A 134 27.77 -20.33 19.64
C THR A 134 27.58 -21.69 20.30
N GLU A 135 26.37 -22.01 20.78
CA GLU A 135 26.01 -23.31 21.35
C GLU A 135 26.13 -24.45 20.34
N LYS A 136 25.75 -24.21 19.08
CA LYS A 136 25.89 -25.16 17.96
C LYS A 136 27.32 -25.25 17.40
N GLY A 137 28.29 -24.59 18.02
CA GLY A 137 29.71 -24.70 17.69
C GLY A 137 30.10 -23.97 16.40
N TYR A 138 29.35 -22.95 15.99
CA TYR A 138 29.81 -22.04 14.94
C TYR A 138 30.97 -21.17 15.44
N ASP A 139 31.87 -20.78 14.54
CA ASP A 139 32.94 -19.84 14.87
C ASP A 139 32.36 -18.48 15.30
N ALA A 140 32.92 -17.88 16.35
CA ALA A 140 32.43 -16.63 16.91
C ALA A 140 32.49 -15.46 15.90
N LYS A 141 33.47 -15.46 14.99
CA LYS A 141 33.58 -14.42 13.94
C LYS A 141 32.53 -14.62 12.85
N PHE A 142 32.17 -15.88 12.57
CA PHE A 142 31.08 -16.19 11.65
C PHE A 142 29.73 -15.76 12.24
N ALA A 143 29.43 -16.15 13.48
CA ALA A 143 28.17 -15.81 14.14
C ALA A 143 27.95 -14.29 14.22
N THR A 144 28.95 -13.53 14.67
CA THR A 144 28.83 -12.07 14.81
C THR A 144 28.66 -11.34 13.48
N LYS A 145 29.31 -11.81 12.41
CA LYS A 145 29.29 -11.18 11.08
C LYS A 145 28.02 -11.48 10.30
N TYR A 146 27.49 -12.70 10.41
CA TYR A 146 26.41 -13.16 9.53
C TYR A 146 25.06 -13.37 10.23
N ALA A 147 24.98 -13.28 11.56
CA ALA A 147 23.70 -13.45 12.28
C ALA A 147 22.57 -12.59 11.69
N ASP A 148 22.83 -11.32 11.37
CA ASP A 148 21.82 -10.41 10.81
C ASP A 148 21.22 -10.86 9.47
N LYS A 149 21.96 -11.67 8.71
CA LYS A 149 21.56 -12.16 7.39
C LYS A 149 20.71 -13.43 7.47
N PHE A 150 20.80 -14.14 8.59
CA PHE A 150 20.07 -15.39 8.82
C PHE A 150 18.81 -15.21 9.66
N LEU A 151 18.58 -14.03 10.24
CA LEU A 151 17.35 -13.69 10.96
C LEU A 151 16.13 -13.75 10.02
N ALA A 152 15.26 -14.74 10.25
CA ALA A 152 13.94 -14.85 9.62
C ALA A 152 12.88 -14.06 10.41
N SER A 153 11.60 -14.20 10.04
CA SER A 153 10.48 -13.57 10.77
C SER A 153 10.41 -14.02 12.23
N ASP A 154 10.85 -15.25 12.52
CA ASP A 154 10.74 -15.89 13.82
C ASP A 154 12.03 -16.63 14.20
N GLU A 155 12.23 -16.82 15.51
CA GLU A 155 13.38 -17.50 16.09
C GLU A 155 13.44 -18.99 15.70
N THR A 156 12.28 -19.67 15.64
CA THR A 156 12.19 -21.08 15.26
C THR A 156 12.66 -21.32 13.82
N ALA A 157 12.19 -20.49 12.88
CA ALA A 157 12.58 -20.56 11.48
C ALA A 157 14.08 -20.27 11.29
N THR A 158 14.61 -19.32 12.06
CA THR A 158 16.05 -19.00 12.08
C THR A 158 16.87 -20.20 12.55
N ASN A 159 16.46 -20.86 13.63
CA ASN A 159 17.17 -22.01 14.19
C ASN A 159 17.12 -23.24 13.26
N THR A 160 15.97 -23.52 12.64
CA THR A 160 15.84 -24.61 11.66
C THR A 160 16.75 -24.39 10.46
N PHE A 161 16.77 -23.17 9.91
CA PHE A 161 17.65 -22.83 8.80
C PHE A 161 19.13 -22.97 9.18
N LEU A 162 19.51 -22.54 10.38
CA LEU A 162 20.88 -22.70 10.88
C LEU A 162 21.24 -24.18 11.07
N ASP A 163 20.33 -25.03 11.50
CA ASP A 163 20.62 -26.46 11.65
C ASP A 163 20.81 -27.16 10.29
N GLU A 164 19.97 -26.83 9.30
CA GLU A 164 20.11 -27.32 7.92
C GLU A 164 21.44 -26.85 7.30
N PHE A 165 21.73 -25.55 7.41
CA PHE A 165 22.99 -24.99 6.92
C PHE A 165 24.22 -25.64 7.57
N LYS A 166 24.18 -25.91 8.88
CA LYS A 166 25.28 -26.59 9.58
C LYS A 166 25.52 -27.98 9.00
N THR A 167 24.43 -28.74 8.81
CA THR A 167 24.49 -30.12 8.35
C THR A 167 25.10 -30.20 6.94
N ASP A 168 24.64 -29.34 6.03
CA ASP A 168 25.15 -29.28 4.66
C ASP A 168 26.61 -28.81 4.62
N PHE A 169 26.97 -27.83 5.46
CA PHE A 169 28.33 -27.31 5.54
C PHE A 169 29.31 -28.35 6.11
N ASP A 170 28.94 -29.04 7.19
CA ASP A 170 29.76 -30.08 7.79
C ASP A 170 29.96 -31.26 6.82
N ALA A 171 28.92 -31.64 6.07
CA ALA A 171 29.01 -32.65 5.01
C ALA A 171 29.98 -32.23 3.89
N PHE A 172 29.93 -30.97 3.46
CA PHE A 172 30.85 -30.43 2.46
C PHE A 172 32.31 -30.41 2.96
N VAL A 173 32.54 -29.98 4.20
CA VAL A 173 33.88 -29.98 4.81
C VAL A 173 34.41 -31.40 4.93
N GLN A 174 33.59 -32.35 5.38
CA GLN A 174 33.97 -33.76 5.47
C GLN A 174 34.32 -34.33 4.10
N ALA A 175 33.51 -34.09 3.06
CA ALA A 175 33.80 -34.53 1.71
C ALA A 175 35.13 -33.97 1.18
N SER A 176 35.42 -32.69 1.46
CA SER A 176 36.69 -32.06 1.08
C SER A 176 37.88 -32.66 1.82
N VAL A 177 37.75 -32.93 3.13
CA VAL A 177 38.80 -33.58 3.93
C VAL A 177 39.04 -35.01 3.45
N GLU A 178 37.98 -35.77 3.14
CA GLU A 178 38.10 -37.11 2.57
C GLU A 178 38.80 -37.11 1.21
N GLU A 179 38.49 -36.15 0.34
CA GLU A 179 39.18 -35.99 -0.94
C GLU A 179 40.66 -35.65 -0.73
N ARG A 180 40.98 -34.74 0.20
CA ARG A 180 42.35 -34.40 0.57
C ARG A 180 43.09 -35.58 1.17
N MET A 181 42.43 -36.39 2.01
CA MET A 181 43.01 -37.60 2.56
C MET A 181 43.23 -38.65 1.47
N LYS A 182 42.31 -38.83 0.51
CA LYS A 182 42.53 -39.71 -0.65
C LYS A 182 43.71 -39.25 -1.52
N GLY A 183 43.89 -37.94 -1.71
CA GLY A 183 44.99 -37.38 -2.51
C GLY A 183 46.33 -37.26 -1.77
N SER A 184 46.32 -37.09 -0.44
CA SER A 184 47.51 -36.85 0.39
C SER A 184 47.90 -38.05 1.25
N ALA A 185 47.09 -39.12 1.31
CA ALA A 185 47.46 -40.36 1.97
C ALA A 185 48.62 -41.00 1.21
N ARG A 186 49.79 -41.02 1.85
CA ARG A 186 50.86 -41.94 1.52
C ARG A 186 50.30 -43.34 1.80
N ASN A 187 49.87 -44.04 0.74
CA ASN A 187 49.43 -45.42 0.83
C ASN A 187 50.56 -46.23 1.52
N PRO A 188 50.37 -46.78 2.74
CA PRO A 188 51.40 -47.57 3.38
C PRO A 188 51.65 -48.92 2.68
N GLY A 189 50.85 -49.27 1.66
CA GLY A 189 51.10 -50.35 0.70
C GLY A 189 51.66 -49.89 -0.65
N GLY A 190 51.97 -48.60 -0.82
CA GLY A 190 52.52 -48.02 -2.04
C GLY A 190 54.02 -48.27 -2.22
N GLY A 191 54.49 -49.48 -1.92
CA GLY A 191 55.75 -49.95 -2.44
C GLY A 191 55.52 -50.34 -3.89
N SER A 192 56.08 -49.59 -4.83
CA SER A 192 56.26 -50.06 -6.20
C SER A 192 56.84 -51.47 -6.14
N HIS A 193 56.05 -52.46 -6.59
CA HIS A 193 56.49 -53.83 -6.76
C HIS A 193 57.70 -53.82 -7.70
N THR A 194 58.89 -53.81 -7.12
CA THR A 194 60.10 -54.25 -7.79
C THR A 194 60.30 -55.67 -7.29
N GLU A 195 60.16 -56.62 -8.21
CA GLU A 195 60.35 -58.05 -8.00
C GLU A 195 61.68 -58.33 -7.31
N GLY A 196 61.61 -58.55 -6.00
CA GLY A 196 62.71 -58.96 -5.15
C GLY A 196 62.12 -59.64 -3.94
N ASN A 197 62.18 -60.97 -3.92
CA ASN A 197 61.61 -61.85 -2.91
C ASN A 197 62.32 -61.67 -1.56
N GLU A 198 62.03 -60.58 -0.85
CA GLU A 198 62.53 -60.33 0.51
C GLU A 198 61.34 -60.13 1.47
N PRO A 199 61.16 -61.02 2.46
CA PRO A 199 60.03 -60.93 3.38
C PRO A 199 60.11 -59.67 4.25
N SER A 200 58.93 -59.09 4.53
CA SER A 200 58.74 -57.95 5.42
C SER A 200 59.49 -58.14 6.75
N TYR A 201 60.06 -57.07 7.29
CA TYR A 201 60.84 -57.08 8.54
C TYR A 201 60.07 -57.72 9.71
N GLY A 202 58.75 -57.53 9.76
CA GLY A 202 57.89 -58.18 10.75
C GLY A 202 57.75 -59.68 10.56
N SER A 203 57.73 -60.16 9.32
CA SER A 203 57.71 -61.60 9.00
C SER A 203 59.02 -62.28 9.37
N LYS A 204 60.15 -61.59 9.24
CA LYS A 204 61.47 -62.10 9.67
C LYS A 204 61.58 -62.24 11.19
N LEU A 205 61.00 -61.29 11.93
CA LEU A 205 60.92 -61.35 13.39
C LEU A 205 60.05 -62.53 13.86
N ALA A 206 58.90 -62.75 13.23
CA ALA A 206 58.00 -63.85 13.57
C ALA A 206 58.59 -65.24 13.24
N GLN A 207 59.34 -65.35 12.14
CA GLN A 207 60.04 -66.59 11.77
C GLN A 207 61.30 -66.85 12.62
N GLY A 208 61.92 -65.79 13.17
CA GLY A 208 63.04 -65.92 14.11
C GLY A 208 62.64 -66.34 15.52
N THR A 209 61.34 -66.34 15.84
CA THR A 209 60.79 -66.76 17.13
C THR A 209 60.09 -68.11 17.02
N GLU A 210 60.77 -69.13 16.52
CA GLU A 210 60.37 -70.51 16.82
C GLU A 210 60.68 -70.77 18.30
N VAL A 211 59.60 -71.01 19.06
CA VAL A 211 59.48 -71.43 20.46
C VAL A 211 60.76 -72.08 21.02
N THR A 212 61.68 -71.27 21.54
CA THR A 212 62.78 -71.75 22.37
C THR A 212 62.26 -71.98 23.79
N GLN A 213 62.47 -73.19 24.31
CA GLN A 213 62.10 -73.67 25.66
C GLN A 213 62.33 -72.67 26.82
N GLN A 214 63.22 -71.69 26.65
CA GLN A 214 63.46 -70.59 27.60
C GLN A 214 62.25 -69.65 27.79
N ALA A 215 61.37 -69.49 26.80
CA ALA A 215 60.18 -68.65 26.93
C ALA A 215 59.10 -69.32 27.81
N GLU A 216 58.98 -70.65 27.76
CA GLU A 216 58.06 -71.42 28.61
C GLU A 216 58.60 -71.54 30.05
N GLU A 217 59.92 -71.74 30.23
CA GLU A 217 60.56 -71.71 31.55
C GLU A 217 60.48 -70.32 32.22
N ALA A 218 60.60 -69.25 31.43
CA ALA A 218 60.42 -67.88 31.93
C ALA A 218 58.97 -67.61 32.36
N GLN A 219 57.96 -68.15 31.66
CA GLN A 219 56.56 -68.04 32.10
C GLN A 219 56.30 -68.82 33.40
N GLY A 220 56.90 -70.00 33.58
CA GLY A 220 56.74 -70.81 34.79
C GLY A 220 57.34 -70.18 36.07
N HIS A 221 58.34 -69.30 35.93
CA HIS A 221 58.98 -68.60 37.06
C HIS A 221 58.19 -67.37 37.57
N TYR A 222 57.33 -66.78 36.74
CA TYR A 222 56.55 -65.59 37.10
C TYR A 222 55.16 -65.91 37.70
N PHE A 223 54.64 -67.12 37.50
CA PHE A 223 53.30 -67.52 37.94
C PHE A 223 53.30 -68.60 39.05
N LYS A 224 54.34 -68.67 39.87
CA LYS A 224 54.35 -69.46 41.12
C LYS A 224 54.13 -68.60 42.35
#